data_AF-A0A969GAR5-F1
#
_entry.id   AF-A0A969GAR5-F1
#
_cell.length_a   1.000
_cell.length_b   1.000
_cell.length_c   1.000
_cell.angle_alpha   90.00
_cell.angle_beta   90.00
_cell.angle_gamma   90.00
#
_symmetry.space_group_name_H-M   'P 1'
#
loop_
_entity.id
_entity.type
_entity.pdbx_description
1 polymer ?
#
loop_
_entity_poly.entity_id
_entity_poly.type
_entity_poly.pdbx_seq_one_letter_code
_entity_poly.pdbx_strand_id
1 'polypeptide(L)'
;MRKVAIFVEGQTELIFVREFLLKIFEYQNINIGCFNLFTNNNYHSTDYAFPSEINETYPFYFEIINVGNDNAVLSRILRREKYLWNSGFDKIIGLRDMYSRVYREEAQNAQISETLNQLFKQTHQEQIDKQAERPNDIHFIFAIMEVEAWFLGFQEVFMSLDARLTIDFIQQNLDFDLSSIDLETTFFHPTKNINEIYSLVNETYTKRRSEVEAFMSFLSKDDFELLKMENKCQSYSEFYNTIPKNEDLN
;
A
#
# COMPACT_ATOMS: atom_id res chain seq x y z
N MET A 1 12.50 -20.34 5.52
CA MET A 1 12.18 -19.02 4.95
C MET A 1 10.68 -18.92 4.76
N ARG A 2 10.03 -17.99 5.46
CA ARG A 2 8.60 -17.68 5.32
C ARG A 2 8.39 -16.86 4.05
N LYS A 3 7.51 -17.31 3.17
CA LYS A 3 7.26 -16.72 1.84
C LYS A 3 5.89 -16.04 1.79
N VAL A 4 5.87 -14.77 1.40
CA VAL A 4 4.64 -13.96 1.28
C VAL A 4 4.54 -13.39 -0.13
N ALA A 5 3.41 -13.62 -0.80
CA ALA A 5 3.13 -12.95 -2.08
C ALA A 5 2.21 -11.75 -1.83
N ILE A 6 2.55 -10.60 -2.38
CA ILE A 6 1.81 -9.34 -2.23
C ILE A 6 1.39 -8.86 -3.62
N PHE A 7 0.11 -9.01 -3.95
CA PHE A 7 -0.46 -8.52 -5.20
C PHE A 7 -0.91 -7.08 -5.01
N VAL A 8 -0.43 -6.19 -5.86
CA VAL A 8 -0.74 -4.76 -5.80
C VAL A 8 -1.36 -4.29 -7.11
N GLU A 9 -2.19 -3.24 -7.02
CA GLU A 9 -2.88 -2.67 -8.17
C GLU A 9 -1.92 -2.08 -9.20
N GLY A 10 -0.98 -1.25 -8.77
CA GLY A 10 -0.18 -0.43 -9.65
C GLY A 10 1.23 -0.16 -9.13
N GLN A 11 1.84 0.87 -9.71
CA GLN A 11 3.23 1.24 -9.45
C GLN A 11 3.40 1.91 -8.08
N THR A 12 2.47 2.78 -7.67
CA THR A 12 2.56 3.50 -6.39
C THR A 12 2.57 2.50 -5.23
N GLU A 13 1.65 1.54 -5.24
CA GLU A 13 1.56 0.50 -4.21
C GLU A 13 2.79 -0.41 -4.24
N LEU A 14 3.31 -0.76 -5.43
CA LEU A 14 4.55 -1.54 -5.54
C LEU A 14 5.72 -0.83 -4.85
N ILE A 15 5.92 0.46 -5.14
CA ILE A 15 7.01 1.25 -4.55
C ILE A 15 6.78 1.39 -3.05
N PHE A 16 5.55 1.70 -2.63
CA PHE A 16 5.20 1.82 -1.22
C PHE A 16 5.53 0.54 -0.44
N VAL A 17 5.00 -0.61 -0.89
CA VAL A 17 5.21 -1.91 -0.22
C VAL A 17 6.70 -2.25 -0.17
N ARG A 18 7.44 -2.02 -1.25
CA ARG A 18 8.88 -2.27 -1.30
C ARG A 18 9.63 -1.44 -0.26
N GLU A 19 9.45 -0.13 -0.29
CA GLU A 19 10.15 0.77 0.63
C GLU A 19 9.74 0.51 2.08
N PHE A 20 8.44 0.29 2.33
CA PHE A 20 7.94 -0.13 3.64
C PHE A 20 8.69 -1.37 4.15
N LEU A 21 8.78 -2.44 3.36
CA LEU A 21 9.48 -3.67 3.76
C LEU A 21 10.96 -3.41 4.02
N LEU A 22 11.64 -2.68 3.14
CA LEU A 22 13.06 -2.36 3.32
C LEU A 22 13.33 -1.56 4.59
N LYS A 23 12.48 -0.58 4.91
CA LYS A 23 12.67 0.27 6.09
C LYS A 23 12.30 -0.44 7.39
N ILE A 24 11.17 -1.15 7.45
CA ILE A 24 10.74 -1.89 8.65
C ILE A 24 11.73 -2.99 9.04
N PHE A 25 12.29 -3.68 8.04
CA PHE A 25 13.32 -4.69 8.27
C PHE A 25 14.75 -4.13 8.27
N GLU A 26 14.90 -2.81 8.14
CA GLU A 26 16.20 -2.12 8.15
C GLU A 26 17.20 -2.72 7.16
N TYR A 27 16.71 -3.14 6.00
CA TYR A 27 17.47 -3.81 4.93
C TYR A 27 18.12 -5.14 5.36
N GLN A 28 17.66 -5.75 6.47
CA GLN A 28 18.17 -7.01 7.00
C GLN A 28 17.16 -8.15 6.86
N ASN A 29 17.64 -9.39 6.78
CA ASN A 29 16.84 -10.60 6.99
C ASN A 29 15.64 -10.80 6.03
N ILE A 30 15.63 -10.11 4.89
CA ILE A 30 14.56 -10.23 3.89
C ILE A 30 15.12 -10.37 2.48
N ASN A 31 14.43 -11.18 1.70
CA ASN A 31 14.50 -11.18 0.24
C ASN A 31 13.21 -10.55 -0.32
N ILE A 32 13.33 -9.79 -1.40
CA ILE A 32 12.23 -9.16 -2.13
C ILE A 32 12.41 -9.45 -3.61
N GLY A 33 11.44 -10.11 -4.22
CA GLY A 33 11.26 -10.18 -5.67
C GLY A 33 10.13 -9.25 -6.11
N CYS A 34 10.32 -8.50 -7.20
CA CYS A 34 9.31 -7.59 -7.72
C CYS A 34 9.00 -7.88 -9.19
N PHE A 35 7.73 -8.09 -9.51
CA PHE A 35 7.28 -8.55 -10.81
C PHE A 35 6.07 -7.77 -11.31
N ASN A 36 5.98 -7.59 -12.63
CA ASN A 36 4.76 -7.16 -13.30
C ASN A 36 4.00 -8.39 -13.82
N LEU A 37 2.68 -8.40 -13.63
CA LEU A 37 1.74 -9.42 -14.10
C LEU A 37 0.57 -8.74 -14.85
N PHE A 38 0.90 -8.04 -15.94
CA PHE A 38 -0.08 -7.34 -16.75
C PHE A 38 -0.93 -8.28 -17.63
N THR A 39 -0.44 -9.51 -17.86
CA THR A 39 -1.16 -10.56 -18.57
C THR A 39 -1.39 -11.77 -17.67
N ASN A 40 -2.23 -12.72 -18.11
CA ASN A 40 -2.54 -13.91 -17.31
C ASN A 40 -1.33 -14.84 -17.10
N ASN A 41 -0.29 -14.73 -17.93
CA ASN A 41 0.67 -15.81 -18.11
C ASN A 41 2.01 -15.54 -17.43
N ASN A 42 2.73 -14.50 -17.82
CA ASN A 42 4.14 -14.38 -17.47
C ASN A 42 4.42 -13.23 -16.50
N TYR A 43 5.22 -13.53 -15.48
CA TYR A 43 5.88 -12.51 -14.69
C TYR A 43 6.97 -11.84 -15.52
N HIS A 44 7.04 -10.53 -15.43
CA HIS A 44 8.17 -9.74 -15.91
C HIS A 44 8.90 -9.15 -14.72
N SER A 45 10.14 -9.57 -14.47
CA SER A 45 10.96 -9.00 -13.40
C SER A 45 11.11 -7.50 -13.57
N THR A 46 11.25 -6.80 -12.44
CA THR A 46 11.53 -5.37 -12.37
C THR A 46 12.85 -5.15 -11.64
N ASP A 47 13.43 -3.95 -11.77
CA ASP A 47 14.74 -3.59 -11.21
C ASP A 47 14.76 -3.40 -9.68
N TYR A 48 13.74 -3.89 -8.98
CA TYR A 48 13.48 -3.59 -7.57
C TYR A 48 13.83 -4.72 -6.60
N ALA A 49 14.33 -5.85 -7.10
CA ALA A 49 14.70 -6.98 -6.25
C ALA A 49 15.75 -6.58 -5.19
N PHE A 50 15.68 -7.20 -4.01
CA PHE A 50 16.61 -6.96 -2.92
C PHE A 50 16.77 -8.19 -2.02
N PRO A 51 17.98 -8.62 -1.66
CA PRO A 51 19.25 -8.26 -2.30
C PRO A 51 19.27 -8.68 -3.79
N SER A 52 20.34 -8.33 -4.51
CA SER A 52 20.47 -8.66 -5.94
C SER A 52 20.44 -10.17 -6.24
N GLU A 53 20.83 -10.99 -5.25
CA GLU A 53 20.75 -12.45 -5.30
C GLU A 53 20.08 -12.95 -4.03
N ILE A 54 19.19 -13.95 -4.15
CA ILE A 54 18.45 -14.50 -3.01
C ILE A 54 19.42 -15.08 -1.99
N ASN A 55 19.29 -14.65 -0.74
CA ASN A 55 19.97 -15.27 0.39
C ASN A 55 19.04 -16.27 1.09
N GLU A 56 19.28 -17.56 0.90
CA GLU A 56 18.49 -18.65 1.48
C GLU A 56 18.56 -18.71 3.03
N THR A 57 19.53 -18.02 3.66
CA THR A 57 19.59 -17.94 5.13
C THR A 57 18.64 -16.90 5.71
N TYR A 58 18.10 -16.01 4.88
CA TYR A 58 17.17 -14.99 5.37
C TYR A 58 15.81 -15.61 5.72
N PRO A 59 15.23 -15.23 6.87
CA PRO A 59 13.99 -15.82 7.34
C PRO A 59 12.79 -15.47 6.49
N PHE A 60 12.80 -14.37 5.72
CA PHE A 60 11.65 -13.94 4.92
C PHE A 60 11.97 -13.79 3.43
N TYR A 61 10.97 -14.10 2.61
CA TYR A 61 10.93 -13.77 1.19
C TYR A 61 9.57 -13.16 0.84
N PHE A 62 9.60 -11.97 0.25
CA PHE A 62 8.42 -11.24 -0.22
C PHE A 62 8.43 -11.20 -1.75
N GLU A 63 7.32 -11.56 -2.37
CA GLU A 63 7.12 -11.43 -3.81
C GLU A 63 6.05 -10.36 -4.08
N ILE A 64 6.46 -9.17 -4.52
CA ILE A 64 5.57 -8.07 -4.84
C ILE A 64 5.18 -8.15 -6.32
N ILE A 65 3.88 -8.23 -6.61
CA ILE A 65 3.33 -8.50 -7.93
C ILE A 65 2.42 -7.35 -8.33
N ASN A 66 2.89 -6.46 -9.19
CA ASN A 66 2.09 -5.40 -9.78
C ASN A 66 1.19 -5.95 -10.88
N VAL A 67 -0.12 -5.90 -10.66
CA VAL A 67 -1.13 -6.42 -11.59
C VAL A 67 -1.44 -5.42 -12.71
N GLY A 68 -1.21 -4.13 -12.49
CA GLY A 68 -1.45 -3.04 -13.45
C GLY A 68 -2.94 -2.77 -13.74
N ASN A 69 -3.84 -3.33 -12.94
CA ASN A 69 -5.30 -3.17 -13.10
C ASN A 69 -6.02 -3.44 -11.78
N ASP A 70 -6.68 -2.42 -11.27
CA ASP A 70 -7.44 -2.40 -10.01
C ASP A 70 -8.43 -3.56 -9.89
N ASN A 71 -9.22 -3.77 -10.94
CA ASN A 71 -10.27 -4.79 -10.97
C ASN A 71 -9.72 -6.21 -11.13
N ALA A 72 -8.41 -6.36 -11.37
CA ALA A 72 -7.80 -7.66 -11.60
C ALA A 72 -7.13 -8.25 -10.35
N VAL A 73 -6.78 -7.47 -9.32
CA VAL A 73 -5.99 -7.94 -8.15
C VAL A 73 -6.57 -9.22 -7.54
N LEU A 74 -7.84 -9.21 -7.14
CA LEU A 74 -8.49 -10.39 -6.55
C LEU A 74 -8.54 -11.57 -7.54
N SER A 75 -8.91 -11.31 -8.78
CA SER A 75 -8.99 -12.36 -9.80
C SER A 75 -7.62 -13.00 -10.10
N ARG A 76 -6.52 -12.24 -9.97
CA ARG A 76 -5.16 -12.75 -10.11
C ARG A 76 -4.77 -13.63 -8.95
N ILE A 77 -5.08 -13.20 -7.72
CA ILE A 77 -4.87 -14.00 -6.51
C ILE A 77 -5.57 -15.34 -6.66
N LEU A 78 -6.89 -15.35 -6.91
CA LEU A 78 -7.67 -16.60 -6.99
C LEU A 78 -7.21 -17.55 -8.10
N ARG A 79 -6.68 -17.03 -9.21
CA ARG A 79 -6.13 -17.87 -10.29
C ARG A 79 -4.75 -18.46 -9.99
N ARG A 80 -3.96 -17.81 -9.13
CA ARG A 80 -2.56 -18.16 -8.89
C ARG A 80 -2.29 -18.75 -7.52
N GLU A 81 -3.18 -18.60 -6.56
CA GLU A 81 -2.97 -19.03 -5.18
C GLU A 81 -2.53 -20.50 -5.09
N LYS A 82 -3.16 -21.42 -5.83
CA LYS A 82 -2.74 -22.84 -5.87
C LYS A 82 -1.29 -23.04 -6.31
N TYR A 83 -0.83 -22.27 -7.29
CA TYR A 83 0.57 -22.32 -7.74
C TYR A 83 1.50 -21.78 -6.65
N LEU A 84 1.12 -20.69 -5.99
CA LEU A 84 1.90 -20.09 -4.90
C LEU A 84 1.99 -21.05 -3.70
N TRP A 85 0.89 -21.68 -3.31
CA TRP A 85 0.85 -22.72 -2.27
C TRP A 85 1.78 -23.89 -2.61
N ASN A 86 1.71 -24.40 -3.84
CA ASN A 86 2.61 -25.46 -4.32
C ASN A 86 4.08 -25.02 -4.40
N SER A 87 4.35 -23.72 -4.52
CA SER A 87 5.70 -23.12 -4.50
C SER A 87 6.21 -22.80 -3.09
N GLY A 88 5.43 -23.15 -2.06
CA GLY A 88 5.78 -23.00 -0.66
C GLY A 88 5.51 -21.61 -0.08
N PHE A 89 4.60 -20.83 -0.67
CA PHE A 89 4.14 -19.58 -0.05
C PHE A 89 3.24 -19.88 1.16
N ASP A 90 3.41 -19.09 2.21
CA ASP A 90 2.69 -19.23 3.48
C ASP A 90 1.49 -18.29 3.57
N LYS A 91 1.56 -17.14 2.87
CA LYS A 91 0.55 -16.08 2.91
C LYS A 91 0.45 -15.37 1.57
N ILE A 92 -0.75 -14.95 1.21
CA ILE A 92 -1.02 -14.02 0.11
C ILE A 92 -1.68 -12.75 0.67
N ILE A 93 -1.23 -11.61 0.19
CA ILE A 93 -1.81 -10.30 0.52
C ILE A 93 -2.24 -9.64 -0.78
N GLY A 94 -3.47 -9.14 -0.85
CA GLY A 94 -3.91 -8.21 -1.88
C GLY A 94 -3.92 -6.79 -1.32
N LEU A 95 -3.37 -5.83 -2.04
CA LEU A 95 -3.48 -4.40 -1.74
C LEU A 95 -4.03 -3.67 -2.97
N ARG A 96 -5.12 -2.94 -2.78
CA ARG A 96 -5.81 -2.19 -3.83
C ARG A 96 -6.34 -0.88 -3.28
N ASP A 97 -6.43 0.13 -4.11
CA ASP A 97 -7.19 1.34 -3.82
C ASP A 97 -8.71 1.01 -3.71
N MET A 98 -9.38 1.62 -2.75
CA MET A 98 -10.85 1.55 -2.64
C MET A 98 -11.51 2.39 -3.74
N TYR A 99 -10.88 3.51 -4.11
CA TYR A 99 -11.37 4.39 -5.15
C TYR A 99 -11.31 3.68 -6.50
N SER A 100 -12.48 3.37 -7.04
CA SER A 100 -12.65 2.71 -8.32
C SER A 100 -13.77 3.39 -9.09
N ARG A 101 -13.91 3.09 -10.39
CA ARG A 101 -15.04 3.61 -11.17
C ARG A 101 -16.38 3.28 -10.51
N VAL A 102 -16.54 2.03 -10.06
CA VAL A 102 -17.76 1.55 -9.39
C VAL A 102 -17.99 2.32 -8.09
N TYR A 103 -16.95 2.54 -7.29
CA TYR A 103 -17.09 3.32 -6.05
C TYR A 103 -17.62 4.73 -6.35
N ARG A 104 -17.12 5.41 -7.37
CA ARG A 104 -17.57 6.77 -7.73
C ARG A 104 -19.00 6.84 -8.23
N GLU A 105 -19.45 5.81 -8.94
CA GLU A 105 -20.81 5.73 -9.46
C GLU A 105 -21.81 5.56 -8.30
N GLU A 106 -21.42 4.86 -7.23
CA GLU A 106 -22.23 4.64 -6.03
C GLU A 106 -22.09 5.76 -4.98
N ALA A 107 -20.90 6.36 -4.86
CA ALA A 107 -20.59 7.44 -3.94
C ALA A 107 -21.16 8.78 -4.45
N GLN A 108 -22.42 9.04 -4.10
CA GLN A 108 -23.08 10.29 -4.39
C GLN A 108 -22.28 11.48 -3.81
N ASN A 109 -22.12 12.55 -4.60
CA ASN A 109 -21.46 13.81 -4.20
C ASN A 109 -19.97 13.69 -3.79
N ALA A 110 -19.24 12.67 -4.24
CA ALA A 110 -17.81 12.53 -3.94
C ALA A 110 -17.51 12.50 -2.43
N GLN A 111 -18.36 11.80 -1.67
CA GLN A 111 -18.18 11.57 -0.24
C GLN A 111 -17.77 10.12 0.02
N ILE A 112 -16.87 9.93 0.98
CA ILE A 112 -16.49 8.60 1.44
C ILE A 112 -17.66 8.03 2.25
N SER A 113 -18.09 6.83 1.88
CA SER A 113 -19.20 6.13 2.52
C SER A 113 -18.68 4.89 3.23
N GLU A 114 -18.78 4.86 4.56
CA GLU A 114 -18.36 3.71 5.34
C GLU A 114 -19.17 2.46 4.99
N THR A 115 -20.48 2.61 4.77
CA THR A 115 -21.33 1.51 4.31
C THR A 115 -20.87 0.93 2.98
N LEU A 116 -20.44 1.80 2.04
CA LEU A 116 -19.93 1.37 0.75
C LEU A 116 -18.56 0.70 0.91
N ASN A 117 -17.66 1.26 1.73
CA ASN A 117 -16.37 0.65 2.06
C ASN A 117 -16.56 -0.78 2.58
N GLN A 118 -17.47 -0.97 3.54
CA GLN A 118 -17.76 -2.27 4.12
C GLN A 118 -18.36 -3.24 3.10
N LEU A 119 -19.24 -2.76 2.21
CA LEU A 119 -19.79 -3.59 1.13
C LEU A 119 -18.70 -4.13 0.20
N PHE A 120 -17.74 -3.29 -0.20
CA PHE A 120 -16.61 -3.72 -1.05
C PHE A 120 -15.72 -4.74 -0.35
N LYS A 121 -15.35 -4.47 0.91
CA LYS A 121 -14.55 -5.38 1.76
C LYS A 121 -15.23 -6.74 1.92
N GLN A 122 -16.50 -6.74 2.32
CA GLN A 122 -17.28 -7.97 2.50
C GLN A 122 -17.42 -8.75 1.18
N THR A 123 -17.71 -8.07 0.07
CA THR A 123 -17.86 -8.73 -1.22
C THR A 123 -16.59 -9.45 -1.65
N HIS A 124 -15.42 -8.84 -1.43
CA HIS A 124 -14.13 -9.48 -1.76
C HIS A 124 -13.83 -10.63 -0.79
N GLN A 125 -14.07 -10.47 0.51
CA GLN A 125 -13.89 -11.54 1.49
C GLN A 125 -14.77 -12.75 1.18
N GLU A 126 -16.06 -12.53 0.86
CA GLU A 126 -16.96 -13.62 0.48
C GLU A 126 -16.49 -14.36 -0.78
N GLN A 127 -15.88 -13.65 -1.75
CA GLN A 127 -15.32 -14.28 -2.93
C GLN A 127 -14.10 -15.13 -2.59
N ILE A 128 -13.24 -14.66 -1.69
CA ILE A 128 -12.10 -15.43 -1.17
C ILE A 128 -12.60 -16.68 -0.45
N ASP A 129 -13.51 -16.54 0.50
CA ASP A 129 -14.05 -17.64 1.30
C ASP A 129 -14.71 -18.74 0.44
N LYS A 130 -15.37 -18.33 -0.66
CA LYS A 130 -16.06 -19.26 -1.57
C LYS A 130 -15.14 -19.94 -2.58
N GLN A 131 -14.04 -19.29 -3.00
CA GLN A 131 -13.27 -19.72 -4.17
C GLN A 131 -11.83 -20.15 -3.87
N ALA A 132 -11.22 -19.62 -2.81
CA ALA A 132 -9.83 -19.91 -2.47
C ALA A 132 -9.68 -21.29 -1.83
N GLU A 133 -8.56 -21.94 -2.08
CA GLU A 133 -8.17 -23.20 -1.44
C GLU A 133 -7.78 -22.98 0.03
N ARG A 134 -7.17 -21.84 0.34
CA ARG A 134 -6.72 -21.46 1.69
C ARG A 134 -7.17 -20.04 2.06
N PRO A 135 -8.48 -19.80 2.24
CA PRO A 135 -9.01 -18.44 2.44
C PRO A 135 -8.42 -17.73 3.66
N ASN A 136 -8.16 -18.45 4.75
CA ASN A 136 -7.58 -17.89 5.98
C ASN A 136 -6.13 -17.38 5.82
N ASP A 137 -5.44 -17.80 4.75
CA ASP A 137 -4.06 -17.40 4.45
C ASP A 137 -4.01 -16.31 3.36
N ILE A 138 -5.17 -15.80 2.94
CA ILE A 138 -5.33 -14.68 2.00
C ILE A 138 -5.92 -13.48 2.73
N HIS A 139 -5.18 -12.37 2.77
CA HIS A 139 -5.65 -11.11 3.33
C HIS A 139 -5.82 -10.08 2.23
N PHE A 140 -7.02 -9.53 2.04
CA PHE A 140 -7.28 -8.54 1.01
C PHE A 140 -7.58 -7.18 1.63
N ILE A 141 -6.66 -6.24 1.45
CA ILE A 141 -6.67 -4.93 2.08
C ILE A 141 -7.00 -3.87 1.04
N PHE A 142 -7.85 -2.93 1.44
CA PHE A 142 -8.16 -1.75 0.66
C PHE A 142 -7.53 -0.52 1.31
N ALA A 143 -6.65 0.18 0.59
CA ALA A 143 -6.28 1.54 0.95
C ALA A 143 -7.50 2.44 0.72
N ILE A 144 -7.96 3.14 1.76
CA ILE A 144 -9.19 3.94 1.64
C ILE A 144 -8.95 5.12 0.71
N MET A 145 -9.81 5.21 -0.30
CA MET A 145 -9.64 5.97 -1.52
C MET A 145 -8.38 5.58 -2.29
N GLU A 146 -7.20 6.02 -1.87
CA GLU A 146 -5.94 5.73 -2.54
C GLU A 146 -4.85 5.48 -1.51
N VAL A 147 -3.78 4.75 -1.86
CA VAL A 147 -2.58 4.61 -1.01
C VAL A 147 -1.99 5.97 -0.60
N GLU A 148 -2.22 7.02 -1.41
CA GLU A 148 -1.89 8.41 -1.06
C GLU A 148 -2.57 8.92 0.22
N ALA A 149 -3.68 8.33 0.67
CA ALA A 149 -4.25 8.65 1.99
C ALA A 149 -3.25 8.32 3.11
N TRP A 150 -2.47 7.25 2.95
CA TRP A 150 -1.39 6.89 3.88
C TRP A 150 -0.22 7.87 3.77
N PHE A 151 0.04 8.40 2.57
CA PHE A 151 1.12 9.37 2.36
C PHE A 151 0.84 10.68 3.10
N LEU A 152 -0.41 11.14 3.10
CA LEU A 152 -0.84 12.28 3.92
C LEU A 152 -0.63 12.05 5.43
N GLY A 153 -0.50 10.79 5.85
CA GLY A 153 -0.20 10.38 7.22
C GLY A 153 1.24 10.64 7.63
N PHE A 154 2.19 10.66 6.69
CA PHE A 154 3.60 10.93 6.98
C PHE A 154 3.88 12.44 7.01
N GLN A 155 3.28 13.14 7.97
CA GLN A 155 3.20 14.61 7.97
C GLN A 155 4.57 15.30 7.97
N GLU A 156 5.52 14.77 8.74
CA GLU A 156 6.88 15.30 8.84
C GLU A 156 7.68 15.19 7.53
N VAL A 157 7.29 14.30 6.62
CA VAL A 157 7.97 14.12 5.35
C VAL A 157 7.85 15.34 4.44
N PHE A 158 6.76 16.12 4.58
CA PHE A 158 6.56 17.32 3.77
C PHE A 158 7.62 18.38 4.09
N MET A 159 8.08 18.46 5.34
CA MET A 159 9.21 19.34 5.71
C MET A 159 10.55 18.88 5.12
N SER A 160 10.70 17.58 4.84
CA SER A 160 11.88 17.03 4.15
C SER A 160 11.88 17.35 2.66
N LEU A 161 10.69 17.49 2.05
CA LEU A 161 10.52 17.97 0.69
C LEU A 161 10.87 19.47 0.59
N ASP A 162 10.27 20.29 1.44
CA ASP A 162 10.58 21.72 1.57
C ASP A 162 10.32 22.17 3.01
N ALA A 163 11.33 22.77 3.64
CA ALA A 163 11.28 23.15 5.06
C ALA A 163 10.14 24.12 5.42
N ARG A 164 9.49 24.76 4.43
CA ARG A 164 8.31 25.63 4.64
C ARG A 164 7.03 24.83 4.89
N LEU A 165 6.94 23.59 4.42
CA LEU A 165 5.76 22.73 4.52
C LEU A 165 5.59 22.10 5.92
N THR A 166 5.59 22.97 6.94
CA THR A 166 5.23 22.60 8.31
C THR A 166 3.72 22.33 8.41
N ILE A 167 3.28 21.56 9.41
CA ILE A 167 1.84 21.30 9.67
C ILE A 167 1.06 22.62 9.79
N ASP A 168 1.58 23.57 10.57
CA ASP A 168 0.96 24.90 10.75
C ASP A 168 0.84 25.66 9.43
N PHE A 169 1.89 25.62 8.59
CA PHE A 169 1.86 26.30 7.29
C PHE A 169 0.86 25.65 6.33
N ILE A 170 0.79 24.32 6.32
CA ILE A 170 -0.21 23.57 5.54
C ILE A 170 -1.61 23.97 5.99
N GLN A 171 -1.90 23.91 7.29
CA GLN A 171 -3.21 24.26 7.85
C GLN A 171 -3.62 25.72 7.60
N GLN A 172 -2.67 26.66 7.61
CA GLN A 172 -2.96 28.07 7.35
C GLN A 172 -3.33 28.35 5.88
N ASN A 173 -2.84 27.53 4.95
CA ASN A 173 -3.04 27.75 3.52
C ASN A 173 -4.04 26.79 2.89
N LEU A 174 -4.22 25.61 3.47
CA LEU A 174 -5.18 24.59 3.07
C LEU A 174 -6.14 24.38 4.24
N ASP A 175 -7.44 24.39 3.97
CA ASP A 175 -8.52 24.38 4.97
C ASP A 175 -8.70 23.00 5.64
N PHE A 176 -7.60 22.35 6.02
CA PHE A 176 -7.53 21.08 6.73
C PHE A 176 -6.29 20.99 7.60
N ASP A 177 -6.42 20.31 8.74
CA ASP A 177 -5.33 20.05 9.68
C ASP A 177 -5.00 18.56 9.69
N LEU A 178 -3.88 18.19 9.07
CA LEU A 178 -3.46 16.80 8.99
C LEU A 178 -3.29 16.17 10.38
N SER A 179 -2.95 16.96 11.41
CA SER A 179 -2.67 16.42 12.75
C SER A 179 -3.91 15.92 13.49
N SER A 180 -5.10 16.43 13.16
CA SER A 180 -6.33 16.19 13.91
C SER A 180 -7.43 15.45 13.16
N ILE A 181 -7.29 15.28 11.84
CA ILE A 181 -8.29 14.60 11.00
C ILE A 181 -7.97 13.12 10.76
N ASP A 182 -9.02 12.35 10.50
CA ASP A 182 -8.90 11.01 9.93
C ASP A 182 -8.77 11.13 8.41
N LEU A 183 -7.64 10.64 7.88
CA LEU A 183 -7.25 10.82 6.48
C LEU A 183 -8.06 9.92 5.54
N GLU A 184 -8.57 8.80 6.05
CA GLU A 184 -9.34 7.82 5.31
C GLU A 184 -10.83 8.18 5.23
N THR A 185 -11.29 9.15 6.00
CA THR A 185 -12.67 9.66 5.94
C THR A 185 -12.78 11.08 5.37
N THR A 186 -11.69 11.85 5.39
CA THR A 186 -11.69 13.25 4.95
C THR A 186 -11.42 13.39 3.45
N PHE A 187 -10.45 12.66 2.91
CA PHE A 187 -9.92 12.93 1.56
C PHE A 187 -10.47 11.97 0.51
N PHE A 188 -11.49 12.41 -0.23
CA PHE A 188 -12.05 11.62 -1.33
C PHE A 188 -11.08 11.45 -2.53
N HIS A 189 -10.12 12.36 -2.69
CA HIS A 189 -9.07 12.29 -3.71
C HIS A 189 -7.69 12.59 -3.11
N PRO A 190 -7.12 11.69 -2.29
CA PRO A 190 -5.89 11.94 -1.56
C PRO A 190 -4.74 12.43 -2.45
N THR A 191 -4.61 11.91 -3.68
CA THR A 191 -3.61 12.40 -4.65
C THR A 191 -3.73 13.90 -4.93
N LYS A 192 -4.97 14.42 -5.07
CA LYS A 192 -5.20 15.85 -5.29
C LYS A 192 -4.77 16.66 -4.08
N ASN A 193 -5.05 16.18 -2.88
CA ASN A 193 -4.68 16.85 -1.64
C ASN A 193 -3.15 16.87 -1.42
N ILE A 194 -2.43 15.81 -1.79
CA ILE A 194 -0.96 15.86 -1.83
C ILE A 194 -0.48 16.92 -2.83
N ASN A 195 -1.09 16.97 -4.02
CA ASN A 195 -0.70 17.97 -5.01
C ASN A 195 -1.01 19.41 -4.56
N GLU A 196 -2.07 19.64 -3.78
CA GLU A 196 -2.36 20.94 -3.15
C GLU A 196 -1.25 21.35 -2.18
N ILE A 197 -0.75 20.41 -1.35
CA ILE A 197 0.40 20.64 -0.47
C ILE A 197 1.66 20.99 -1.27
N TYR A 198 1.98 20.21 -2.31
CA TYR A 198 3.13 20.48 -3.18
C TYR A 198 3.03 21.85 -3.87
N SER A 199 1.82 22.25 -4.26
CA SER A 199 1.58 23.53 -4.94
C SER A 199 1.87 24.73 -4.05
N LEU A 200 1.83 24.61 -2.71
CA LEU A 200 2.19 25.69 -1.77
C LEU A 200 3.66 26.14 -1.94
N VAL A 201 4.51 25.26 -2.46
CA VAL A 201 5.94 25.52 -2.73
C VAL A 201 6.28 25.58 -4.22
N ASN A 202 5.25 25.65 -5.08
CA ASN A 202 5.34 25.63 -6.55
C ASN A 202 5.85 24.32 -7.15
N GLU A 203 5.69 23.21 -6.42
CA GLU A 203 5.95 21.87 -6.93
C GLU A 203 4.65 21.20 -7.38
N THR A 204 4.75 20.04 -8.01
CA THR A 204 3.57 19.26 -8.46
C THR A 204 3.77 17.78 -8.15
N TYR A 205 2.72 17.13 -7.67
CA TYR A 205 2.67 15.69 -7.46
C TYR A 205 1.69 15.06 -8.47
N THR A 206 2.18 14.12 -9.27
CA THR A 206 1.42 13.49 -10.37
C THR A 206 1.45 11.95 -10.32
N LYS A 207 1.80 11.36 -9.17
CA LYS A 207 1.99 9.91 -8.97
C LYS A 207 3.05 9.30 -9.89
N ARG A 208 3.99 10.08 -10.43
CA ARG A 208 5.08 9.54 -11.25
C ARG A 208 6.01 8.71 -10.38
N ARG A 209 6.60 7.68 -10.99
CA ARG A 209 7.58 6.80 -10.32
C ARG A 209 8.59 7.55 -9.49
N SER A 210 9.27 8.52 -10.11
CA SER A 210 10.31 9.30 -9.47
C SER A 210 9.80 10.16 -8.31
N GLU A 211 8.56 10.62 -8.36
CA GLU A 211 7.94 11.42 -7.29
C GLU A 211 7.61 10.53 -6.09
N VAL A 212 7.05 9.33 -6.33
CA VAL A 212 6.77 8.35 -5.28
C VAL A 212 8.08 7.85 -4.67
N GLU A 213 9.07 7.47 -5.48
CA GLU A 213 10.40 7.06 -5.00
C GLU A 213 11.06 8.17 -4.15
N ALA A 214 11.00 9.43 -4.60
CA ALA A 214 11.54 10.56 -3.85
C ALA A 214 10.82 10.76 -2.51
N PHE A 215 9.49 10.74 -2.50
CA PHE A 215 8.69 10.84 -1.28
C PHE A 215 9.08 9.75 -0.28
N MET A 216 9.10 8.49 -0.73
CA MET A 216 9.45 7.35 0.12
C MET A 216 10.90 7.38 0.61
N SER A 217 11.82 8.02 -0.13
CA SER A 217 13.23 8.09 0.24
C SER A 217 13.50 8.88 1.53
N PHE A 218 12.60 9.80 1.87
CA PHE A 218 12.66 10.59 3.09
C PHE A 218 12.16 9.83 4.33
N LEU A 219 11.43 8.72 4.14
CA LEU A 219 10.86 7.96 5.24
C LEU A 219 11.88 7.02 5.90
N SER A 220 11.78 6.95 7.22
CA SER A 220 12.48 6.03 8.11
C SER A 220 11.54 4.95 8.64
N LYS A 221 12.09 4.00 9.40
CA LYS A 221 11.28 3.00 10.13
C LYS A 221 10.34 3.66 11.13
N ASP A 222 10.83 4.66 11.86
CA ASP A 222 10.07 5.37 12.90
C ASP A 222 8.84 6.08 12.32
N ASP A 223 8.91 6.60 11.08
CA ASP A 223 7.76 7.23 10.42
C ASP A 223 6.61 6.24 10.17
N PHE A 224 6.94 5.01 9.75
CA PHE A 224 5.96 3.94 9.56
C PHE A 224 5.37 3.48 10.89
N GLU A 225 6.20 3.32 11.92
CA GLU A 225 5.74 2.93 13.26
C GLU A 225 4.87 4.03 13.88
N LEU A 226 5.23 5.30 13.70
CA LEU A 226 4.45 6.43 14.16
C LEU A 226 3.06 6.45 13.51
N LEU A 227 2.97 6.35 12.17
CA LEU A 227 1.67 6.30 11.49
C LEU A 227 0.81 5.12 11.98
N LYS A 228 1.44 3.99 12.30
CA LYS A 228 0.75 2.82 12.85
C LYS A 228 0.17 3.10 14.24
N MET A 229 0.86 3.89 15.06
CA MET A 229 0.47 4.24 16.42
C MET A 229 -0.60 5.33 16.48
N GLU A 230 -0.53 6.32 15.59
CA GLU A 230 -1.45 7.47 15.57
C GLU A 230 -2.87 7.10 15.14
N ASN A 231 -3.05 5.94 14.51
CA ASN A 231 -4.35 5.41 14.09
C ASN A 231 -5.17 6.37 13.18
N LYS A 232 -4.48 7.24 12.42
CA LYS A 232 -5.07 8.15 11.42
C LYS A 232 -5.48 7.46 10.12
N CYS A 233 -4.92 6.26 9.89
CA CYS A 233 -5.19 5.40 8.75
C CYS A 233 -5.41 3.96 9.24
N GLN A 234 -6.66 3.55 9.39
CA GLN A 234 -7.00 2.22 9.88
C GLN A 234 -6.60 1.14 8.87
N SER A 235 -6.77 1.39 7.56
CA SER A 235 -6.36 0.44 6.53
C SER A 235 -4.85 0.27 6.43
N TYR A 236 -4.07 1.34 6.67
CA TYR A 236 -2.62 1.24 6.82
C TYR A 236 -2.26 0.35 8.01
N SER A 237 -2.93 0.56 9.14
CA SER A 237 -2.71 -0.24 10.34
C SER A 237 -2.98 -1.74 10.13
N GLU A 238 -4.04 -2.05 9.39
CA GLU A 238 -4.37 -3.41 8.98
C GLU A 238 -3.28 -4.01 8.08
N PHE A 239 -2.81 -3.26 7.08
CA PHE A 239 -1.69 -3.67 6.22
C PHE A 239 -0.42 -3.96 7.02
N TYR A 240 0.01 -2.99 7.83
CA TYR A 240 1.20 -3.12 8.66
C TYR A 240 1.14 -4.38 9.53
N ASN A 241 0.01 -4.64 10.19
CA ASN A 241 -0.15 -5.80 11.08
C ASN A 241 -0.20 -7.15 10.33
N THR A 242 -0.58 -7.14 9.05
CA THR A 242 -0.67 -8.37 8.24
C THR A 242 0.70 -8.87 7.80
N ILE A 243 1.67 -7.95 7.65
CA ILE A 243 3.04 -8.26 7.27
C ILE A 243 3.75 -8.96 8.43
N PRO A 244 4.24 -10.20 8.23
CA PRO A 244 5.00 -10.90 9.26
C PRO A 244 6.34 -10.21 9.50
N LYS A 245 6.79 -10.15 10.75
CA LYS A 245 8.02 -9.44 11.16
C LYS A 245 8.96 -10.36 11.94
N ASN A 246 10.19 -9.88 12.18
CA ASN A 246 11.21 -10.61 12.93
C ASN A 246 10.73 -11.09 14.32
N GLU A 247 9.86 -10.31 14.97
CA GLU A 247 9.28 -10.65 16.27
C GLU A 247 8.41 -11.91 16.24
N ASP A 248 7.85 -12.25 15.07
CA ASP A 248 7.01 -13.44 14.85
C ASP A 248 7.81 -14.74 14.66
N LEU A 249 9.15 -14.67 14.65
CA LEU A 249 10.03 -15.84 14.51
C LEU A 249 10.32 -16.56 15.83
N ASN A 250 9.85 -16.00 16.96
CA ASN A 250 10.03 -16.54 18.31
C ASN A 250 8.93 -17.51 18.72
#